data_AF-A0A9E2B898-F1
#
_entry.id   AF-A0A9E2B898-F1
#
_cell.length_a   1.000
_cell.length_b   1.000
_cell.length_c   1.000
_cell.angle_alpha   90.00
_cell.angle_beta   90.00
_cell.angle_gamma   90.00
#
_symmetry.space_group_name_H-M   'P 1'
#
loop_
_entity.id
_entity.type
_entity.pdbx_description
1 polymer ?
#
loop_
_entity_poly.entity_id
_entity_poly.type
_entity_poly.pdbx_seq_one_letter_code
_entity_poly.pdbx_strand_id
1 'polypeptide(L)'
;MSRYIAHNDQQSPISFQISSDGVTDTGHVRDKNEDSILVHADENVWIVADGMGGHHAGDFASQTITNNLSLFKQHTSLDDSILLLEENILNSNSVIRKKSYKLGRNATI
;
A
#
# COMPACT_ATOMS: atom_id res chain seq x y z
N MET A 1 55.82 -10.91 13.62
CA MET A 1 54.71 -9.95 13.54
C MET A 1 53.76 -10.40 12.44
N SER A 2 52.72 -11.16 12.81
CA SER A 2 51.75 -11.74 11.87
C SER A 2 50.81 -10.66 11.33
N ARG A 3 50.70 -10.56 10.01
CA ARG A 3 49.88 -9.58 9.30
C ARG A 3 48.44 -10.11 9.27
N TYR A 4 47.54 -9.43 9.99
CA TYR A 4 46.10 -9.67 9.89
C TYR A 4 45.61 -9.09 8.55
N ILE A 5 45.23 -9.96 7.61
CA ILE A 5 44.59 -9.54 6.35
C ILE A 5 43.09 -9.50 6.62
N ALA A 6 42.55 -8.28 6.76
CA ALA A 6 41.12 -8.05 6.79
C ALA A 6 40.50 -8.58 5.49
N HIS A 7 39.65 -9.61 5.60
CA HIS A 7 38.80 -10.05 4.52
C HIS A 7 37.76 -8.96 4.29
N ASN A 8 37.85 -8.32 3.13
CA ASN A 8 36.91 -7.31 2.70
C ASN A 8 35.69 -8.03 2.09
N ASP A 9 34.76 -8.46 2.94
CA ASP A 9 33.47 -9.04 2.51
C ASP A 9 32.56 -7.93 1.96
N GLN A 10 32.89 -7.45 0.77
CA GLN A 10 31.93 -6.74 -0.07
C GLN A 10 31.09 -7.79 -0.79
N GLN A 11 30.22 -8.48 -0.04
CA GLN A 11 29.16 -9.29 -0.64
C GLN A 11 28.21 -8.32 -1.35
N SER A 12 28.19 -8.39 -2.69
CA SER A 12 27.20 -7.67 -3.48
C SER A 12 25.81 -8.00 -2.93
N PRO A 13 24.92 -7.01 -2.71
CA PRO A 13 23.60 -7.28 -2.16
C PRO A 13 22.90 -8.27 -3.09
N ILE A 14 22.36 -9.34 -2.50
CA ILE A 14 21.59 -10.34 -3.23
C ILE A 14 20.38 -9.61 -3.83
N SER A 15 20.35 -9.44 -5.15
CA SER A 15 19.23 -8.83 -5.85
C SER A 15 18.18 -9.90 -6.12
N PHE A 16 17.02 -9.76 -5.49
CA PHE A 16 15.84 -10.56 -5.84
C PHE A 16 15.10 -9.86 -6.98
N GLN A 17 14.76 -10.61 -8.03
CA GLN A 17 13.77 -10.17 -9.01
C GLN A 17 12.41 -10.69 -8.58
N ILE A 18 11.47 -9.79 -8.32
CA ILE A 18 10.09 -10.12 -7.96
C ILE A 18 9.22 -9.81 -9.17
N SER A 19 8.51 -10.83 -9.67
CA SER A 19 7.45 -10.67 -10.66
C SER A 19 6.10 -10.81 -9.96
N SER A 20 5.17 -9.92 -10.28
CA SER A 20 3.90 -9.80 -9.58
C SER A 20 2.80 -9.29 -10.52
N ASP A 21 1.59 -9.78 -10.32
CA ASP A 21 0.39 -9.36 -11.02
C ASP A 21 -0.77 -9.30 -10.00
N GLY A 22 -1.85 -8.58 -10.32
CA GLY A 22 -2.97 -8.31 -9.43
C GLY A 22 -4.29 -8.45 -10.15
N VAL A 23 -5.20 -9.26 -9.60
CA VAL A 23 -6.55 -9.48 -10.13
C VAL A 23 -7.55 -9.46 -8.99
N THR A 24 -8.72 -8.85 -9.21
CA THR A 24 -9.85 -8.86 -8.27
C THR A 24 -11.15 -9.12 -9.04
N ASP A 25 -12.14 -9.70 -8.37
CA ASP A 25 -13.43 -10.08 -8.93
C ASP A 25 -14.55 -9.76 -7.92
N THR A 26 -15.71 -9.31 -8.41
CA THR A 26 -16.88 -8.99 -7.55
C THR A 26 -17.42 -10.22 -6.81
N GLY A 27 -17.18 -11.41 -7.34
CA GLY A 27 -17.79 -12.66 -6.91
C GLY A 27 -19.24 -12.78 -7.40
N HIS A 28 -19.98 -13.72 -6.78
CA HIS A 28 -21.31 -14.14 -7.27
C HIS A 28 -22.50 -13.51 -6.54
N VAL A 29 -22.27 -12.73 -5.47
CA VAL A 29 -23.34 -12.26 -4.57
C VAL A 29 -23.46 -10.75 -4.53
N ARG A 30 -22.35 -10.02 -4.49
CA ARG A 30 -22.37 -8.56 -4.43
C ARG A 30 -22.62 -7.99 -5.83
N ASP A 31 -23.30 -6.85 -5.89
CA ASP A 31 -23.51 -6.14 -7.16
C ASP A 31 -22.27 -5.36 -7.61
N LYS A 32 -21.34 -5.08 -6.67
CA LYS A 32 -20.17 -4.23 -6.87
C LYS A 32 -18.98 -4.77 -6.09
N ASN A 33 -17.81 -4.66 -6.70
CA ASN A 33 -16.54 -4.92 -6.05
C ASN A 33 -16.07 -3.65 -5.35
N GLU A 34 -15.86 -3.72 -4.04
CA GLU A 34 -15.30 -2.63 -3.23
C GLU A 34 -13.82 -2.86 -2.92
N ASP A 35 -13.20 -3.93 -3.43
CA ASP A 35 -11.77 -4.19 -3.34
C ASP A 35 -10.98 -3.26 -4.27
N SER A 36 -9.76 -2.89 -3.86
CA SER A 36 -8.77 -2.24 -4.71
C SER A 36 -7.39 -2.88 -4.53
N ILE A 37 -6.65 -3.01 -5.63
CA ILE A 37 -5.29 -3.58 -5.65
C ILE A 37 -4.33 -2.55 -6.26
N LEU A 38 -3.14 -2.42 -5.67
CA LEU A 38 -1.99 -1.74 -6.28
C LEU A 38 -0.83 -2.73 -6.41
N VAL A 39 -0.33 -2.90 -7.63
CA VAL A 39 0.92 -3.60 -7.92
C VAL A 39 1.96 -2.55 -8.32
N HIS A 40 2.81 -2.13 -7.38
CA HIS A 40 3.86 -1.15 -7.61
C HIS A 40 5.24 -1.82 -7.62
N ALA A 41 5.43 -2.70 -8.60
CA ALA A 41 6.61 -3.57 -8.69
C ALA A 41 7.94 -2.80 -8.74
N ASP A 42 7.96 -1.64 -9.41
CA ASP A 42 9.16 -0.79 -9.52
C ASP A 42 9.65 -0.28 -8.15
N GLU A 43 8.75 -0.17 -7.16
CA GLU A 43 9.04 0.31 -5.81
C GLU A 43 8.96 -0.81 -4.76
N ASN A 44 8.83 -2.06 -5.19
CA ASN A 44 8.70 -3.25 -4.33
C ASN A 44 7.55 -3.17 -3.30
N VAL A 45 6.42 -2.56 -3.68
CA VAL A 45 5.23 -2.43 -2.82
C VAL A 45 3.98 -2.98 -3.51
N TRP A 46 3.18 -3.71 -2.74
CA TRP A 46 1.91 -4.29 -3.16
C TRP A 46 0.85 -4.04 -2.09
N ILE A 47 -0.35 -3.68 -2.51
CA ILE A 47 -1.45 -3.34 -1.62
C ILE A 47 -2.70 -4.06 -2.08
N VAL A 48 -3.42 -4.61 -1.11
CA VAL A 48 -4.79 -5.06 -1.26
C VAL A 48 -5.60 -4.33 -0.19
N ALA A 49 -6.66 -3.64 -0.60
CA ALA A 49 -7.56 -2.92 0.28
C ALA A 49 -9.00 -3.41 0.05
N ASP A 50 -9.59 -4.01 1.09
CA ASP A 50 -11.00 -4.40 1.13
C ASP A 50 -11.82 -3.20 1.62
N GLY A 51 -12.68 -2.68 0.74
CA GLY A 51 -13.56 -1.56 1.03
C GLY A 51 -14.85 -2.02 1.69
N MET A 52 -15.25 -1.38 2.79
CA MET A 52 -16.53 -1.64 3.43
C MET A 52 -17.36 -0.36 3.50
N GLY A 53 -18.59 -0.38 2.98
CA GLY A 53 -19.45 0.79 3.10
C GLY A 53 -20.83 0.61 2.46
N GLY A 54 -21.70 1.60 2.64
CA GLY A 54 -22.99 1.65 1.95
C GLY A 54 -22.97 2.68 0.83
N HIS A 55 -23.75 2.47 -0.24
CA HIS A 55 -23.95 3.48 -1.30
C HIS A 55 -22.66 3.95 -2.02
N HIS A 56 -21.71 3.06 -2.34
CA HIS A 56 -20.40 3.42 -2.95
C HIS A 56 -19.49 4.21 -2.03
N ALA A 57 -19.36 3.74 -0.81
CA ALA A 57 -18.44 4.30 0.16
C ALA A 57 -17.23 3.39 0.36
N GLY A 58 -17.40 2.06 0.28
CA GLY A 58 -16.30 1.12 0.40
C GLY A 58 -15.33 1.24 -0.76
N ASP A 59 -15.83 1.40 -1.99
CA ASP A 59 -15.00 1.66 -3.18
C ASP A 59 -14.17 2.95 -3.04
N PHE A 60 -14.76 4.03 -2.50
CA PHE A 60 -14.03 5.26 -2.20
C PHE A 60 -12.93 5.02 -1.15
N ALA A 61 -13.21 4.23 -0.11
CA ALA A 61 -12.24 3.95 0.95
C ALA A 61 -11.04 3.17 0.40
N SER A 62 -11.27 2.04 -0.27
CA SER A 62 -10.21 1.19 -0.81
C SER A 62 -9.39 1.89 -1.89
N GLN A 63 -10.05 2.60 -2.82
CA GLN A 63 -9.36 3.37 -3.85
C GLN A 63 -8.55 4.54 -3.29
N THR A 64 -9.00 5.17 -2.20
CA THR A 64 -8.22 6.25 -1.56
C THR A 64 -6.88 5.72 -1.06
N ILE A 65 -6.85 4.51 -0.49
CA ILE A 65 -5.62 3.87 -0.03
C ILE A 65 -4.71 3.59 -1.22
N THR A 66 -5.18 2.85 -2.24
CA THR A 66 -4.33 2.47 -3.38
C THR A 66 -3.85 3.67 -4.18
N ASN A 67 -4.68 4.71 -4.35
CA ASN A 67 -4.30 5.92 -5.08
C ASN A 67 -3.24 6.72 -4.32
N ASN A 68 -3.37 6.91 -3.01
CA ASN A 68 -2.38 7.67 -2.25
C ASN A 68 -1.03 6.94 -2.21
N LEU A 69 -1.05 5.61 -2.08
CA LEU A 69 0.19 4.83 -2.07
C LEU A 69 0.77 4.57 -3.47
N SER A 70 0.05 4.89 -4.56
CA SER A 70 0.61 4.83 -5.93
C SER A 70 1.74 5.83 -6.19
N LEU A 71 1.91 6.82 -5.31
CA LEU A 71 2.98 7.81 -5.36
C LEU A 71 4.15 7.47 -4.42
N PHE A 72 4.06 6.36 -3.68
CA PHE A 72 5.11 5.91 -2.79
C PHE A 72 6.41 5.68 -3.58
N LYS A 73 7.54 6.03 -2.97
CA LYS A 73 8.87 5.70 -3.47
C LYS A 73 9.69 5.10 -2.36
N GLN A 74 10.34 3.99 -2.63
CA GLN A 74 11.15 3.31 -1.65
C GLN A 74 12.37 4.17 -1.28
N HIS A 75 12.61 4.28 0.02
CA HIS A 75 13.81 4.92 0.54
C HIS A 75 14.96 3.91 0.63
N THR A 76 16.19 4.42 0.75
CA THR A 76 17.39 3.58 0.92
C THR A 76 17.28 2.69 2.16
N SER A 77 16.68 3.17 3.24
CA SER A 77 16.40 2.36 4.42
C SER A 77 14.96 1.84 4.40
N LEU A 78 14.80 0.62 4.92
CA LEU A 78 13.48 0.03 5.11
C LEU A 78 12.68 0.81 6.16
N ASP A 79 13.34 1.30 7.22
CA ASP A 79 12.68 2.05 8.29
C ASP A 79 12.06 3.35 7.76
N ASP A 80 12.79 4.11 6.93
CA ASP A 80 12.26 5.33 6.30
C ASP A 80 11.11 5.01 5.34
N SER A 81 11.20 3.89 4.62
CA SER A 81 10.13 3.41 3.74
C SER A 81 8.87 3.06 4.54
N ILE A 82 9.02 2.40 5.69
CA ILE A 82 7.92 2.06 6.60
C ILE A 82 7.27 3.32 7.15
N LEU A 83 8.06 4.30 7.60
CA LEU A 83 7.55 5.58 8.11
C LEU A 83 6.75 6.33 7.04
N LEU A 84 7.24 6.36 5.79
CA LEU A 84 6.51 6.97 4.68
C LEU A 84 5.20 6.23 4.37
N LEU A 85 5.20 4.89 4.41
CA LEU A 85 3.98 4.10 4.23
C LEU A 85 2.96 4.39 5.33
N GLU A 86 3.41 4.50 6.59
CA GLU A 86 2.55 4.88 7.72
C GLU A 86 1.93 6.27 7.50
N GLU A 87 2.72 7.26 7.10
CA GLU A 87 2.24 8.61 6.79
C GLU A 87 1.17 8.57 5.67
N ASN A 88 1.41 7.83 4.59
CA ASN A 88 0.47 7.69 3.49
C ASN A 88 -0.84 7.02 3.93
N ILE A 89 -0.80 6.02 4.80
CA ILE A 89 -1.99 5.37 5.36
C ILE A 89 -2.76 6.36 6.26
N LEU A 90 -2.08 7.11 7.11
CA LEU A 90 -2.69 8.12 7.97
C LEU A 90 -3.35 9.25 7.16
N ASN A 91 -2.70 9.69 6.09
CA ASN A 91 -3.25 10.66 5.14
C ASN A 91 -4.50 10.11 4.44
N SER A 92 -4.48 8.85 4.01
CA SER A 92 -5.64 8.17 3.43
C SER A 92 -6.81 8.12 4.41
N ASN A 93 -6.57 7.71 5.65
CA ASN A 93 -7.58 7.71 6.71
C ASN A 93 -8.13 9.12 6.99
N SER A 94 -7.30 10.17 6.96
CA SER A 94 -7.75 11.56 7.09
C SER A 94 -8.72 11.97 5.97
N VAL A 95 -8.43 11.58 4.73
CA VAL A 95 -9.31 11.83 3.57
C VAL A 95 -10.63 11.07 3.71
N ILE A 96 -10.57 9.79 4.08
CA ILE A 96 -11.75 8.94 4.29
C ILE A 96 -12.65 9.51 5.39
N ARG A 97 -12.07 9.88 6.54
CA ARG A 97 -12.80 10.52 7.63
C ARG A 97 -13.45 11.84 7.21
N LYS A 98 -12.74 12.69 6.47
CA LYS A 98 -13.30 13.94 5.94
C LYS A 98 -14.50 13.68 5.03
N LYS A 99 -14.47 12.64 4.20
CA LYS A 99 -15.62 12.22 3.39
C LYS A 99 -16.76 11.72 4.28
N SER A 100 -16.47 10.89 5.28
CA SER A 100 -17.46 10.36 6.23
C SER A 100 -18.22 11.48 6.95
N TYR A 101 -17.51 12.49 7.45
CA TYR A 101 -18.14 13.65 8.10
C TYR A 101 -19.08 14.43 7.18
N LYS A 102 -18.79 14.50 5.87
CA LYS A 102 -19.67 15.17 4.89
C LYS A 102 -20.94 14.38 4.59
N LEU A 103 -20.90 13.04 4.68
CA LEU A 103 -22.06 12.19 4.45
C LEU A 103 -23.00 12.10 5.67
N GLY A 104 -22.51 12.49 6.86
CA GLY A 104 -23.31 12.56 8.09
C GLY A 104 -23.37 11.24 8.88
N ARG A 105 -24.07 11.27 10.02
CA ARG A 105 -24.03 10.20 11.06
C ARG A 105 -24.58 8.83 10.64
N ASN A 106 -25.24 8.73 9.49
CA ASN A 106 -25.86 7.49 8.99
C ASN A 106 -25.09 6.86 7.81
N ALA A 107 -23.93 7.42 7.45
CA ALA A 107 -23.11 6.90 6.36
C ALA A 107 -21.92 6.11 6.89
N THR A 108 -21.76 4.89 6.38
CA THR A 108 -20.59 4.03 6.61
C THR A 108 -19.67 4.15 5.41
N ILE A 109 -18.42 4.50 5.67
CA ILE A 109 -17.27 4.49 4.75
C ILE A 109 -16.18 3.66 5.40
#